data_AF-A0AAU6TUX6-F1
#
_entry.id   AF-A0AAU6TUX6-F1
#
_cell.length_a   1.000
_cell.length_b   1.000
_cell.length_c   1.000
_cell.angle_alpha   90.00
_cell.angle_beta   90.00
_cell.angle_gamma   90.00
#
_symmetry.space_group_name_H-M   'P 1'
#
loop_
_entity.id
_entity.type
_entity.pdbx_description
1 polymer ?
#
loop_
_entity_poly.entity_id
_entity_poly.type
_entity_poly.pdbx_seq_one_letter_code
_entity_poly.pdbx_strand_id
1 'polypeptide(L)'
;MELSEKVIITVISSSISLFIAITGFVISLIKMKKERNKTILEIKNNYTTVLYEKRIELYPYAFELSSKIKKLKPPLYIIPYEQQLRILRDLNYWVEKKSGIFLSQEVISSYYILRKALEKKPGNGDSYTETQINNLWIARNNFRSALRQDISNLHKKNNL
;
A
#
# COMPACT_ATOMS: atom_id res chain seq x y z
N MET A 1 -9.85 -56.78 -51.36
CA MET A 1 -10.11 -55.32 -51.44
C MET A 1 -10.51 -54.73 -50.09
N GLU A 2 -11.39 -55.37 -49.30
CA GLU A 2 -11.88 -54.83 -48.01
C GLU A 2 -10.82 -54.47 -46.96
N LEU A 3 -9.71 -55.23 -46.87
CA LEU A 3 -8.62 -54.93 -45.93
C LEU A 3 -7.91 -53.61 -46.25
N SER A 4 -7.81 -53.23 -47.53
CA SER A 4 -7.19 -51.98 -47.95
C SER A 4 -8.05 -50.76 -47.57
N GLU A 5 -9.36 -50.84 -47.79
CA GLU A 5 -10.31 -49.78 -47.42
C GLU A 5 -10.36 -49.55 -45.91
N LYS A 6 -10.40 -50.63 -45.11
CA LYS A 6 -10.36 -50.53 -43.64
C LYS A 6 -9.08 -49.86 -43.14
N VAL A 7 -7.93 -50.17 -43.73
CA VAL A 7 -6.65 -49.53 -43.37
C VAL A 7 -6.65 -48.05 -43.73
N ILE A 8 -7.14 -47.68 -44.92
CA ILE A 8 -7.23 -46.28 -45.36
C ILE A 8 -8.15 -45.46 -44.44
N ILE A 9 -9.34 -45.99 -44.12
CA ILE A 9 -10.28 -45.34 -43.19
C ILE A 9 -9.66 -45.17 -41.80
N THR A 10 -8.95 -46.19 -41.32
CA THR A 10 -8.26 -46.14 -40.02
C THR A 10 -7.22 -45.03 -40.00
N VAL A 11 -6.36 -44.94 -41.03
CA VAL A 11 -5.31 -43.90 -41.14
C VAL A 11 -5.91 -42.49 -41.20
N ILE A 12 -6.99 -42.31 -41.96
CA ILE A 12 -7.69 -41.02 -42.05
C ILE A 12 -8.31 -40.65 -40.69
N SER A 13 -9.02 -41.59 -40.05
CA SER A 13 -9.66 -41.37 -38.75
C SER A 13 -8.65 -41.06 -37.62
N SER A 14 -7.50 -41.74 -37.61
CA SER A 14 -6.42 -41.47 -36.66
C SER A 14 -5.78 -40.10 -36.91
N SER A 15 -5.65 -39.69 -38.17
CA SER A 15 -5.08 -38.39 -38.52
C SER A 15 -5.99 -37.23 -38.09
N ILE A 16 -7.30 -37.37 -38.32
CA ILE A 16 -8.30 -36.38 -37.89
C ILE A 16 -8.33 -36.30 -36.35
N SER A 17 -8.30 -37.44 -35.67
CA SER A 17 -8.29 -37.49 -34.21
C SER A 17 -7.04 -36.81 -33.62
N LEU A 18 -5.87 -37.04 -34.23
CA LEU A 18 -4.63 -36.38 -33.83
C LEU A 18 -4.71 -34.86 -34.05
N PHE A 19 -5.27 -34.42 -35.18
CA PHE A 19 -5.45 -33.00 -35.47
C PHE A 19 -6.39 -32.31 -34.46
N ILE A 20 -7.51 -32.95 -34.12
CA ILE A 20 -8.44 -32.46 -33.10
C ILE A 20 -7.75 -32.41 -31.72
N ALA A 21 -6.95 -33.42 -31.39
CA ALA A 21 -6.20 -33.43 -30.13
C ALA A 21 -5.17 -32.29 -30.05
N ILE A 22 -4.42 -32.02 -31.13
CA ILE A 22 -3.44 -30.92 -31.18
C ILE A 22 -4.15 -29.56 -31.05
N THR A 23 -5.22 -29.34 -31.81
CA THR A 23 -5.97 -28.09 -31.74
C THR A 23 -6.60 -27.87 -30.37
N GLY A 24 -7.20 -28.91 -29.78
CA GLY A 24 -7.72 -28.90 -28.42
C GLY A 24 -6.64 -28.59 -27.38
N PHE A 25 -5.44 -29.18 -27.53
CA PHE A 25 -4.31 -28.91 -26.67
C PHE A 25 -3.85 -27.46 -26.74
N VAL A 26 -3.69 -26.89 -27.95
CA VAL A 26 -3.31 -25.48 -28.14
C VAL A 26 -4.33 -24.53 -27.53
N ILE A 27 -5.64 -24.77 -27.76
CA ILE A 27 -6.72 -23.96 -27.18
C ILE A 27 -6.68 -24.04 -25.64
N SER A 28 -6.47 -25.25 -25.09
CA SER A 28 -6.34 -25.47 -23.65
C SER A 28 -5.18 -24.68 -23.05
N LEU A 29 -4.00 -24.70 -23.68
CA LEU A 29 -2.84 -23.92 -23.23
C LEU A 29 -3.12 -22.41 -23.20
N ILE A 30 -3.76 -21.88 -24.24
CA ILE A 30 -4.12 -20.46 -24.31
C ILE A 30 -5.14 -20.12 -23.21
N LYS A 31 -6.14 -20.96 -23.01
CA LYS A 31 -7.17 -20.78 -21.97
C LYS A 31 -6.54 -20.81 -20.56
N MET A 32 -5.69 -21.78 -20.28
CA MET A 32 -4.98 -21.89 -18.99
C MET A 32 -4.13 -20.64 -18.70
N LYS A 33 -3.44 -20.09 -19.71
CA LYS A 33 -2.65 -18.87 -19.53
C LYS A 33 -3.52 -17.65 -19.22
N LYS A 34 -4.67 -17.52 -19.89
CA LYS A 34 -5.63 -16.43 -19.63
C LYS A 34 -6.24 -16.54 -18.23
N GLU A 35 -6.72 -17.73 -17.85
CA GLU A 35 -7.28 -17.97 -16.52
C GLU A 35 -6.24 -17.72 -15.43
N ARG A 36 -5.01 -18.19 -15.59
CA ARG A 36 -3.92 -17.91 -14.64
C ARG A 36 -3.70 -16.40 -14.45
N ASN A 37 -3.62 -15.64 -15.55
CA ASN A 37 -3.43 -14.19 -15.47
C ASN A 37 -4.61 -13.50 -14.80
N LYS A 38 -5.84 -13.95 -15.09
CA LYS A 38 -7.07 -13.45 -14.47
C LYS A 38 -7.06 -13.72 -12.96
N THR A 39 -6.74 -14.94 -12.54
CA THR A 39 -6.63 -15.30 -11.12
C THR A 39 -5.55 -14.49 -10.40
N ILE A 40 -4.38 -14.28 -11.02
CA ILE A 40 -3.32 -13.42 -10.45
C ILE A 40 -3.82 -11.99 -10.27
N LEU A 41 -4.56 -11.45 -11.25
CA LEU A 41 -5.13 -10.11 -11.17
C LEU A 41 -6.18 -10.01 -10.07
N GLU A 42 -7.09 -10.99 -9.97
CA GLU A 42 -8.11 -11.07 -8.93
C GLU A 42 -7.48 -11.14 -7.54
N ILE A 43 -6.48 -12.01 -7.35
CA ILE A 43 -5.73 -12.11 -6.09
C ILE A 43 -5.10 -10.75 -5.75
N LYS A 44 -4.41 -10.12 -6.70
CA LYS A 44 -3.78 -8.82 -6.51
C LYS A 44 -4.80 -7.73 -6.15
N ASN A 45 -5.95 -7.72 -6.80
CA ASN A 45 -7.02 -6.78 -6.53
C ASN A 45 -7.60 -7.00 -5.13
N ASN A 46 -7.87 -8.25 -4.74
CA ASN A 46 -8.37 -8.58 -3.41
C ASN A 46 -7.39 -8.12 -2.31
N TYR A 47 -6.10 -8.42 -2.45
CA TYR A 47 -5.08 -7.94 -1.51
C TYR A 47 -5.04 -6.40 -1.45
N THR A 48 -5.14 -5.76 -2.61
CA THR A 48 -5.12 -4.30 -2.72
C THR A 48 -6.34 -3.68 -2.02
N THR A 49 -7.54 -4.24 -2.22
CA THR A 49 -8.78 -3.81 -1.56
C THR A 49 -8.66 -3.93 -0.04
N VAL A 50 -8.24 -5.09 0.47
CA VAL A 50 -8.07 -5.32 1.91
C VAL A 50 -7.05 -4.35 2.53
N LEU A 51 -5.92 -4.14 1.84
CA LEU A 51 -4.91 -3.17 2.26
C LEU A 51 -5.50 -1.76 2.36
N TYR A 52 -6.31 -1.36 1.39
CA TYR A 52 -6.94 -0.04 1.38
C TYR A 52 -8.01 0.13 2.44
N GLU A 53 -8.89 -0.85 2.64
CA GLU A 53 -9.88 -0.85 3.70
C GLU A 53 -9.21 -0.64 5.06
N LYS A 54 -8.12 -1.40 5.32
CA LYS A 54 -7.34 -1.26 6.55
C LYS A 54 -6.70 0.12 6.68
N ARG A 55 -6.20 0.72 5.59
CA ARG A 55 -5.65 2.09 5.63
C ARG A 55 -6.71 3.13 5.93
N ILE A 56 -7.89 3.04 5.32
CA ILE A 56 -9.01 3.95 5.57
C ILE A 56 -9.47 3.85 7.03
N GLU A 57 -9.47 2.63 7.59
CA GLU A 57 -9.79 2.39 9.00
C GLU A 57 -8.72 2.97 9.96
N LEU A 58 -7.44 2.79 9.64
CA LEU A 58 -6.33 3.04 10.57
C LEU A 58 -5.74 4.46 10.51
N TYR A 59 -5.77 5.11 9.35
CA TYR A 59 -5.11 6.41 9.13
C TYR A 59 -5.80 7.60 9.83
N PRO A 60 -7.13 7.63 10.02
CA PRO A 60 -7.79 8.70 10.77
C PRO A 60 -7.17 8.94 12.16
N TYR A 61 -6.78 7.88 12.86
CA TYR A 61 -6.12 8.00 14.16
C TYR A 61 -4.76 8.73 14.07
N ALA A 62 -3.94 8.40 13.07
CA ALA A 62 -2.68 9.12 12.85
C ALA A 62 -2.90 10.59 12.43
N PHE A 63 -3.96 10.87 11.68
CA PHE A 63 -4.37 12.25 11.38
C PHE A 63 -4.76 13.01 12.64
N GLU A 64 -5.49 12.37 13.56
CA GLU A 64 -5.88 12.94 14.83
C GLU A 64 -4.64 13.25 15.69
N LEU A 65 -3.73 12.28 15.88
CA LEU A 65 -2.50 12.48 16.65
C LEU A 65 -1.63 13.60 16.07
N SER A 66 -1.38 13.59 14.76
CA SER A 66 -0.59 14.63 14.10
C SER A 66 -1.27 16.01 14.06
N SER A 67 -2.59 16.08 14.27
CA SER A 67 -3.33 17.35 14.38
C SER A 67 -3.09 18.06 15.72
N LYS A 68 -2.68 17.33 16.76
CA LYS A 68 -2.36 17.85 18.09
C LYS A 68 -1.05 18.64 18.09
N ILE A 69 -0.18 18.40 17.11
CA ILE A 69 1.03 19.20 16.86
C ILE A 69 0.60 20.53 16.24
N LYS A 70 0.43 21.56 17.07
CA LYS A 70 -0.03 22.89 16.66
C LYS A 70 1.02 23.95 16.97
N LYS A 71 1.17 24.93 16.06
CA LYS A 71 1.83 26.20 16.37
C LYS A 71 0.92 26.98 17.34
N LEU A 72 1.52 27.54 18.38
CA LEU A 72 0.83 28.33 19.40
C LEU A 72 1.18 29.82 19.23
N LYS A 73 0.43 30.69 19.90
CA LYS A 73 0.80 32.11 20.02
C LYS A 73 2.06 32.26 20.89
N PRO A 74 2.81 33.37 20.77
CA PRO A 74 3.88 33.70 21.71
C PRO A 74 3.37 33.62 23.16
N PRO A 75 4.19 33.18 24.14
CA PRO A 75 5.64 32.89 24.02
C PRO A 75 6.00 31.43 23.71
N LEU A 76 5.02 30.52 23.68
CA LEU A 76 5.30 29.07 23.56
C LEU A 76 5.58 28.63 22.11
N TYR A 77 5.02 29.34 21.11
CA TYR A 77 5.14 29.13 19.65
C TYR A 77 4.78 27.73 19.10
N ILE A 78 4.86 26.68 19.91
CA ILE A 78 4.50 25.28 19.62
C ILE A 78 4.12 24.56 20.92
N ILE A 79 3.52 23.38 20.81
CA ILE A 79 3.16 22.55 21.96
C ILE A 79 4.38 22.17 22.83
N PRO A 80 4.22 22.08 24.17
CA PRO A 80 5.30 21.70 25.09
C PRO A 80 5.91 20.32 24.80
N TYR A 81 7.17 20.12 25.19
CA TYR A 81 7.90 18.87 24.96
C TYR A 81 7.18 17.63 25.51
N GLU A 82 6.59 17.71 26.70
CA GLU A 82 5.83 16.61 27.28
C GLU A 82 4.63 16.18 26.40
N GLN A 83 3.94 17.15 25.79
CA GLN A 83 2.85 16.84 24.85
C GLN A 83 3.39 16.21 23.57
N GLN A 84 4.54 16.68 23.07
CA GLN A 84 5.21 16.06 21.94
C GLN A 84 5.61 14.60 22.22
N LEU A 85 6.12 14.31 23.41
CA LEU A 85 6.46 12.94 23.83
C LEU A 85 5.23 12.03 23.95
N ARG A 86 4.10 12.55 24.44
CA ARG A 86 2.82 11.81 24.45
C ARG A 86 2.39 11.45 23.02
N ILE A 87 2.40 12.43 22.11
CA ILE A 87 2.07 12.21 20.70
C ILE A 87 3.03 11.20 20.07
N LEU A 88 4.33 11.31 20.34
CA LEU A 88 5.34 10.38 19.86
C LEU A 88 5.05 8.95 20.33
N ARG A 89 4.78 8.75 21.63
CA ARG A 89 4.45 7.43 22.18
C ARG A 89 3.22 6.84 21.52
N ASP A 90 2.18 7.65 21.33
CA ASP A 90 0.92 7.19 20.75
C ASP A 90 1.08 6.87 19.24
N LEU A 91 1.94 7.62 18.53
CA LEU A 91 2.33 7.33 17.14
C LEU A 91 3.16 6.04 17.04
N ASN A 92 4.14 5.85 17.92
CA ASN A 92 4.95 4.62 17.95
C ASN A 92 4.05 3.40 18.19
N TYR A 93 3.15 3.49 19.17
CA TYR A 93 2.18 2.43 19.45
C TYR A 93 1.29 2.13 18.23
N TRP A 94 0.80 3.16 17.55
CA TRP A 94 0.02 2.99 16.32
C TRP A 94 0.82 2.26 15.24
N VAL A 95 2.05 2.68 14.95
CA VAL A 95 2.90 2.01 13.95
C VAL A 95 3.21 0.56 14.35
N GLU A 96 3.64 0.32 15.58
CA GLU A 96 4.13 -1.00 16.00
C GLU A 96 3.00 -2.02 16.21
N LYS A 97 1.82 -1.58 16.65
CA LYS A 97 0.75 -2.50 17.08
C LYS A 97 -0.48 -2.51 16.18
N LYS A 98 -0.75 -1.42 15.45
CA LYS A 98 -2.00 -1.27 14.70
C LYS A 98 -1.80 -1.23 13.19
N SER A 99 -0.85 -0.42 12.72
CA SER A 99 -0.80 -0.03 11.30
C SER A 99 0.43 -0.47 10.54
N GLY A 100 1.52 -0.86 11.20
CA GLY A 100 2.84 -1.04 10.57
C GLY A 100 2.85 -1.92 9.31
N ILE A 101 2.09 -3.02 9.32
CA ILE A 101 2.00 -3.96 8.17
C ILE A 101 1.29 -3.32 6.96
N PHE A 102 0.41 -2.36 7.21
CA PHE A 102 -0.43 -1.73 6.18
C PHE A 102 0.18 -0.45 5.64
N LEU A 103 1.23 0.11 6.24
CA LEU A 103 1.83 1.37 5.81
C LEU A 103 2.59 1.21 4.49
N SER A 104 2.51 2.22 3.62
CA SER A 104 3.43 2.30 2.49
C SER A 104 4.81 2.77 2.93
N GLN A 105 5.80 2.50 2.07
CA GLN A 105 7.18 2.94 2.30
C GLN A 105 7.29 4.46 2.51
N GLU A 106 6.48 5.25 1.80
CA GLU A 106 6.47 6.70 1.92
C GLU A 106 5.91 7.17 3.27
N VAL A 107 4.84 6.54 3.74
CA VAL A 107 4.27 6.82 5.07
C VAL A 107 5.27 6.43 6.16
N ILE A 108 5.94 5.29 6.04
CA ILE A 108 6.98 4.84 6.99
C ILE A 108 8.14 5.85 7.04
N SER A 109 8.65 6.26 5.87
CA SER A 109 9.76 7.21 5.77
C SER A 109 9.39 8.55 6.41
N SER A 110 8.24 9.11 6.06
CA SER A 110 7.77 10.38 6.62
C SER A 110 7.47 10.30 8.12
N TYR A 111 6.98 9.15 8.61
CA TYR A 111 6.84 8.88 10.04
C TYR A 111 8.19 8.95 10.77
N TYR A 112 9.24 8.30 10.27
CA TYR A 112 10.55 8.35 10.93
C TYR A 112 11.15 9.76 10.98
N ILE A 113 10.89 10.58 9.95
CA ILE A 113 11.29 12.00 9.96
C ILE A 113 10.53 12.76 11.05
N LEU A 114 9.21 12.56 11.16
CA LEU A 114 8.39 13.18 12.20
C LEU A 114 8.81 12.72 13.61
N ARG A 115 9.05 11.42 13.79
CA ARG A 115 9.54 10.84 15.04
C ARG A 115 10.83 11.52 15.49
N LYS A 116 11.83 11.62 14.60
CA LYS A 116 13.10 12.31 14.91
C LYS A 116 12.88 13.78 15.27
N ALA A 117 11.90 14.46 14.68
CA ALA A 117 11.59 15.85 15.02
C ALA A 117 10.94 15.97 16.41
N LEU A 118 10.04 15.06 16.78
CA LEU A 118 9.37 15.02 18.09
C LEU A 118 10.30 14.61 19.24
N GLU A 119 11.34 13.80 18.96
CA GLU A 119 12.32 13.37 19.96
C GLU A 119 13.24 14.51 20.42
N LYS A 120 13.39 15.58 19.62
CA LYS A 120 14.29 16.69 19.93
C LYS A 120 13.80 17.49 21.14
N LYS A 121 14.69 17.62 22.13
CA LYS A 121 14.53 18.54 23.26
C LYS A 121 14.55 20.00 22.80
N PRO A 122 13.93 20.94 23.54
CA PRO A 122 14.02 22.36 23.23
C PRO A 122 15.47 22.85 23.23
N GLY A 123 15.82 23.71 22.26
CA GLY A 123 17.19 24.18 22.06
C GLY A 123 17.56 25.43 22.87
N ASN A 124 16.56 26.19 23.35
CA ASN A 124 16.73 27.42 24.13
C ASN A 124 16.20 27.21 25.56
N GLY A 125 16.84 26.33 26.33
CA GLY A 125 16.39 25.95 27.66
C GLY A 125 15.03 25.27 27.63
N ASP A 126 13.99 25.97 28.06
CA ASP A 126 12.60 25.47 28.06
C ASP A 126 11.84 25.75 26.76
N SER A 127 12.45 26.49 25.82
CA SER A 127 11.80 26.91 24.57
C SER A 127 12.46 26.34 23.31
N TYR A 128 11.64 26.11 22.29
CA TYR A 128 12.12 25.62 21.00
C TYR A 128 12.66 26.76 20.15
N THR A 129 13.74 26.50 19.40
CA THR A 129 14.21 27.44 18.39
C THR A 129 13.23 27.50 17.21
N GLU A 130 13.23 28.62 16.49
CA GLU A 130 12.40 28.77 15.29
C GLU A 130 12.68 27.67 14.26
N THR A 131 13.95 27.30 14.08
CA THR A 131 14.37 26.20 13.21
C THR A 131 13.79 24.86 13.67
N GLN A 132 13.75 24.57 14.97
CA GLN A 132 13.12 23.35 15.49
C GLN A 132 11.61 23.33 15.22
N ILE A 133 10.94 24.47 15.47
CA ILE A 133 9.49 24.63 15.22
C ILE A 133 9.17 24.41 13.74
N ASN A 134 9.94 25.01 12.84
CA ASN A 134 9.74 24.87 11.40
C ASN A 134 10.01 23.44 10.93
N ASN A 135 11.08 22.80 11.40
CA ASN A 135 11.38 21.40 11.07
C ASN A 135 10.27 20.45 11.53
N LEU A 136 9.77 20.61 12.75
CA LEU A 136 8.65 19.80 13.26
C LEU A 136 7.38 20.04 12.44
N TRP A 137 7.10 21.30 12.07
CA TRP A 137 5.93 21.64 11.27
C TRP A 137 5.99 21.02 9.87
N ILE A 138 7.15 21.09 9.21
CA ILE A 138 7.37 20.48 7.89
C ILE A 138 7.23 18.96 7.99
N ALA A 139 7.87 18.32 8.96
CA ALA A 139 7.79 16.88 9.16
C ALA A 139 6.34 16.42 9.38
N ARG A 140 5.58 17.16 10.19
CA ARG A 140 4.16 16.91 10.44
C ARG A 140 3.32 17.04 9.17
N ASN A 141 3.57 18.04 8.34
CA ASN A 141 2.83 18.23 7.09
C ASN A 141 3.18 17.16 6.05
N ASN A 142 4.46 16.78 5.94
CA ASN A 142 4.91 15.72 5.05
C ASN A 142 4.29 14.36 5.42
N PHE A 143 4.28 14.02 6.72
CA PHE A 143 3.60 12.81 7.20
C PHE A 143 2.10 12.81 6.85
N ARG A 144 1.40 13.93 7.10
CA ARG A 144 -0.01 14.07 6.73
C ARG A 144 -0.24 14.01 5.22
N SER A 145 0.70 14.51 4.41
CA SER A 145 0.65 14.42 2.96
C SER A 145 0.80 12.99 2.50
N ALA A 146 1.81 12.26 3.02
CA ALA A 146 2.04 10.86 2.70
C ALA A 146 0.82 9.99 3.03
N LEU A 147 0.20 10.17 4.21
CA LEU A 147 -1.04 9.49 4.58
C LEU A 147 -2.18 9.76 3.57
N ARG A 148 -2.34 11.01 3.10
CA ARG A 148 -3.35 11.36 2.11
C ARG A 148 -3.04 10.78 0.75
N GLN A 149 -1.80 10.83 0.29
CA GLN A 149 -1.39 10.31 -1.02
C GLN A 149 -1.55 8.80 -1.08
N ASP A 150 -1.22 8.12 0.01
CA ASP A 150 -1.33 6.67 0.11
C ASP A 150 -2.78 6.17 0.06
N ILE A 151 -3.74 7.00 0.47
CA ILE A 151 -5.18 6.80 0.21
C ILE A 151 -5.56 7.32 -1.18
N SER A 152 -5.08 8.48 -1.61
CA SER A 152 -5.49 9.13 -2.88
C SER A 152 -5.10 8.33 -4.12
N ASN A 153 -4.02 7.56 -4.05
CA ASN A 153 -3.62 6.60 -5.09
C ASN A 153 -4.73 5.57 -5.40
N LEU A 154 -5.69 5.37 -4.49
CA LEU A 154 -6.92 4.59 -4.69
C LEU A 154 -7.79 5.14 -5.82
N HIS A 155 -7.94 6.47 -5.91
CA HIS A 155 -8.78 7.09 -6.93
C HIS A 155 -8.11 7.18 -8.30
N LYS A 156 -6.76 7.28 -8.34
CA LYS A 156 -6.02 7.36 -9.60
C LYS A 156 -5.88 6.02 -10.32
N LYS A 157 -5.83 4.91 -9.58
CA LYS A 157 -5.64 3.58 -10.18
C LYS A 157 -6.95 2.98 -10.74
N ASN A 158 -8.11 3.49 -10.33
CA ASN A 158 -9.42 3.10 -10.86
C ASN A 158 -9.75 3.74 -12.23
N ASN A 159 -8.84 4.52 -12.82
CA ASN A 159 -9.03 5.21 -14.11
C ASN A 159 -8.17 4.64 -15.26
N LEU A 160 -7.63 3.42 -15.11
CA LEU A 160 -6.90 2.67 -16.13
C LEU A 160 -7.41 1.23 -16.19
#